data_AF-A0A3A5W4Y3-F1
#
_entry.id   AF-A0A3A5W4Y3-F1
#
_cell.length_a   1.000
_cell.length_b   1.000
_cell.length_c   1.000
_cell.angle_alpha   90.00
_cell.angle_beta   90.00
_cell.angle_gamma   90.00
#
_symmetry.space_group_name_H-M   'P 1'
#
loop_
_entity.id
_entity.type
_entity.pdbx_description
1 polymer ?
#
loop_
_entity_poly.entity_id
_entity_poly.type
_entity_poly.pdbx_seq_one_letter_code
_entity_poly.pdbx_strand_id
1 'polypeptide(L)'
;MLLSVMSSLFIASLTASANTVVITEAIQIVDGGTSADTQTALGSDSEGNVHVVWTRNNLHLYYSMISPRGETLIDTTQITDPGLHKIWHPDLVVDENDKVHIVWADKSAQHKIVYSVLNPWAAPMDGSASDDGTLSAINDHIVSSRAQNRDWPAIDVDSQGGVHIVWEDSYDELGKFFNQPQIYYSMLSPDISSGAVITQFDDTLLTPIIGHKGHPDVVVDADDYVQIAWDDTRGGKVELAFVVDTSGSMYSEWADICTVIYGGNFASGGYFQGIKPLLEDANMTVYETIYGLGNSLPSAASSNNCQTAYQTGGSGQGPRTTPLGQTPGDNSGGIRKLPGTVYNGNTYSGYSGEDWGPGTNWACLSWKDSNGNVPGNPPTADDHRWNPNATKIVIPVSDEGPKDGDPSQQADDLTSIEEAHDNCINAGVIPVGLYGQGYGGAGNIQSHFMDLAQCPNSVVSTNTRNCPGNTLRSTDAGGQTYEFPSGSGNNAMTLLVEAMVYISTNNSREIYMTVLDPYGKMNNDVTWTPGASGHSIVGGGYAEDTGAGSDG
;
A
#
# COMPACT_ATOMS: atom_id res chain seq x y z
N MET A 1 -40.00 -50.60 35.48
CA MET A 1 -39.69 -51.31 34.23
C MET A 1 -40.59 -50.72 33.15
N LEU A 2 -40.22 -49.59 32.55
CA LEU A 2 -39.44 -49.48 31.29
C LEU A 2 -40.15 -50.16 30.12
N LEU A 3 -41.10 -49.43 29.51
CA LEU A 3 -41.54 -49.63 28.14
C LEU A 3 -40.81 -48.58 27.29
N SER A 4 -39.72 -49.04 26.66
CA SER A 4 -39.00 -48.30 25.62
C SER A 4 -39.84 -48.32 24.35
N VAL A 5 -40.28 -47.15 23.90
CA VAL A 5 -40.81 -46.96 22.55
C VAL A 5 -39.64 -46.49 21.70
N MET A 6 -39.12 -47.38 20.86
CA MET A 6 -38.18 -47.02 19.80
C MET A 6 -38.91 -46.12 18.81
N SER A 7 -38.55 -44.84 18.79
CA SER A 7 -38.89 -43.92 17.72
C SER A 7 -37.94 -44.18 16.56
N SER A 8 -38.44 -44.75 15.47
CA SER A 8 -37.71 -44.88 14.22
C SER A 8 -37.56 -43.51 13.58
N LEU A 9 -36.38 -42.90 13.72
CA LEU A 9 -35.92 -41.77 12.93
C LEU A 9 -35.88 -42.22 11.45
N PHE A 10 -36.81 -41.69 10.63
CA PHE A 10 -36.64 -41.67 9.19
C PHE A 10 -35.62 -40.57 8.87
N ILE A 11 -34.35 -40.96 8.75
CA ILE A 11 -33.36 -40.11 8.07
C ILE A 11 -33.62 -40.32 6.57
N ALA A 12 -34.41 -39.43 5.98
CA ALA A 12 -34.39 -39.26 4.54
C ALA A 12 -33.02 -38.66 4.19
N SER A 13 -32.05 -39.53 3.90
CA SER A 13 -30.85 -39.08 3.20
C SER A 13 -31.29 -38.59 1.83
N LEU A 14 -31.43 -37.27 1.68
CA LEU A 14 -31.41 -36.63 0.36
C LEU A 14 -30.02 -36.90 -0.20
N THR A 15 -29.85 -38.03 -0.87
CA THR A 15 -28.69 -38.23 -1.73
C THR A 15 -28.88 -37.24 -2.88
N ALA A 16 -28.25 -36.07 -2.77
CA ALA A 16 -28.01 -35.23 -3.92
C ALA A 16 -27.26 -36.09 -4.94
N SER A 17 -27.95 -36.52 -5.99
CA SER A 17 -27.30 -37.12 -7.14
C SER A 17 -26.56 -36.01 -7.86
N ALA A 18 -25.32 -35.73 -7.45
CA ALA A 18 -24.39 -34.99 -8.27
C ALA A 18 -24.20 -35.78 -9.56
N ASN A 19 -25.00 -35.48 -10.59
CA ASN A 19 -24.68 -35.87 -11.95
C ASN A 19 -23.39 -35.14 -12.28
N THR A 20 -22.27 -35.85 -12.21
CA THR A 20 -20.94 -35.33 -12.55
C THR A 20 -20.90 -35.03 -14.05
N VAL A 21 -21.31 -33.83 -14.43
CA VAL A 21 -20.91 -33.25 -15.70
C VAL A 21 -19.52 -32.67 -15.45
N VAL A 22 -18.49 -33.45 -15.79
CA VAL A 22 -17.11 -32.97 -15.76
C VAL A 22 -16.85 -32.31 -17.10
N ILE A 23 -16.81 -31.00 -17.12
CA ILE A 23 -16.33 -30.23 -18.26
C ILE A 23 -14.80 -30.37 -18.25
N THR A 24 -14.24 -31.15 -19.18
CA THR A 24 -12.80 -31.45 -19.22
C THR A 24 -11.99 -30.47 -20.07
N GLU A 25 -12.66 -29.59 -20.82
CA GLU A 25 -12.04 -28.58 -21.68
C GLU A 25 -12.53 -27.18 -21.29
N ALA A 26 -11.65 -26.18 -21.37
CA ALA A 26 -12.02 -24.81 -21.03
C ALA A 26 -13.11 -24.31 -21.99
N ILE A 27 -14.19 -23.74 -21.42
CA ILE A 27 -15.25 -23.11 -22.19
C ILE A 27 -14.97 -21.61 -22.28
N GLN A 28 -15.04 -21.06 -23.49
CA GLN A 28 -15.00 -19.62 -23.71
C GLN A 28 -16.37 -19.02 -23.36
N ILE A 29 -16.43 -18.14 -22.36
CA ILE A 29 -17.67 -17.47 -21.92
C ILE A 29 -17.99 -16.26 -22.81
N VAL A 30 -16.96 -15.54 -23.28
CA VAL A 30 -17.12 -14.33 -24.11
C VAL A 30 -16.06 -14.26 -25.21
N ASP A 31 -16.46 -13.77 -26.39
CA ASP A 31 -15.55 -13.36 -27.46
C ASP A 31 -15.59 -11.83 -27.60
N GLY A 32 -14.74 -11.15 -26.84
CA GLY A 32 -14.65 -9.69 -26.79
C GLY A 32 -14.05 -9.06 -28.05
N GLY A 33 -13.56 -9.85 -29.01
CA GLY A 33 -12.90 -9.38 -30.22
C GLY A 33 -11.66 -8.54 -29.91
N THR A 34 -11.72 -7.24 -30.22
CA THR A 34 -10.65 -6.28 -29.90
C THR A 34 -10.72 -5.69 -28.50
N SER A 35 -11.76 -6.03 -27.72
CA SER A 35 -11.93 -5.54 -26.35
C SER A 35 -11.05 -6.32 -25.37
N ALA A 36 -10.59 -5.64 -24.32
CA ALA A 36 -9.96 -6.27 -23.18
C ALA A 36 -11.00 -6.58 -22.09
N ASP A 37 -11.41 -7.84 -21.97
CA ASP A 37 -12.25 -8.31 -20.88
C ASP A 37 -11.34 -8.79 -19.72
N THR A 38 -11.45 -8.16 -18.53
CA THR A 38 -10.54 -8.36 -17.39
C THR A 38 -11.26 -8.25 -16.05
N GLN A 39 -10.59 -8.59 -14.94
CA GLN A 39 -11.08 -8.41 -13.56
C GLN A 39 -12.42 -9.14 -13.34
N THR A 40 -12.40 -10.46 -13.43
CA THR A 40 -13.60 -11.30 -13.34
C THR A 40 -13.90 -11.68 -11.90
N ALA A 41 -15.16 -11.56 -11.50
CA ALA A 41 -15.71 -12.16 -10.28
C ALA A 41 -16.86 -13.12 -10.63
N LEU A 42 -17.07 -14.13 -9.80
CA LEU A 42 -18.06 -15.17 -10.06
C LEU A 42 -18.69 -15.71 -8.78
N GLY A 43 -19.92 -16.18 -8.90
CA GLY A 43 -20.67 -16.85 -7.83
C GLY A 43 -21.63 -17.87 -8.42
N SER A 44 -22.24 -18.69 -7.57
CA SER A 44 -23.20 -19.70 -8.00
C SER A 44 -24.51 -19.59 -7.23
N ASP A 45 -25.62 -19.74 -7.95
CA ASP A 45 -26.95 -19.82 -7.35
C ASP A 45 -27.30 -21.21 -6.80
N SER A 46 -28.48 -21.34 -6.22
CA SER A 46 -29.03 -22.58 -5.65
C SER A 46 -29.26 -23.68 -6.70
N GLU A 47 -29.36 -23.35 -7.99
CA GLU A 47 -29.46 -24.30 -9.10
C GLU A 47 -28.09 -24.71 -9.67
N GLY A 48 -27.01 -24.08 -9.19
CA GLY A 48 -25.64 -24.28 -9.63
C GLY A 48 -25.30 -23.55 -10.93
N ASN A 49 -26.13 -22.61 -11.39
CA ASN A 49 -25.75 -21.73 -12.48
C ASN A 49 -24.65 -20.79 -11.98
N VAL A 50 -23.71 -20.48 -12.89
CA VAL A 50 -22.57 -19.62 -12.62
C VAL A 50 -22.90 -18.22 -13.10
N HIS A 51 -22.85 -17.26 -12.19
CA HIS A 51 -22.94 -15.84 -12.44
C HIS A 51 -21.52 -15.30 -12.63
N VAL A 52 -21.27 -14.61 -13.73
CA VAL A 52 -19.94 -14.07 -14.04
C VAL A 52 -20.07 -12.59 -14.35
N VAL A 53 -19.28 -11.77 -13.65
CA VAL A 53 -19.13 -10.35 -13.96
C VAL A 53 -17.69 -10.04 -14.33
N TRP A 54 -17.50 -9.09 -15.24
CA TRP A 54 -16.17 -8.64 -15.63
C TRP A 54 -16.20 -7.21 -16.14
N THR A 55 -15.02 -6.61 -16.19
CA THR A 55 -14.82 -5.28 -16.77
C THR A 55 -14.44 -5.39 -18.24
N ARG A 56 -14.96 -4.50 -19.09
CA ARG A 56 -14.53 -4.36 -20.48
C ARG A 56 -13.81 -3.05 -20.71
N ASN A 57 -12.54 -3.12 -21.11
CA ASN A 57 -11.63 -1.97 -21.28
C ASN A 57 -11.52 -1.08 -20.03
N ASN A 58 -11.82 -1.62 -18.86
CA ASN A 58 -12.00 -0.89 -17.59
C ASN A 58 -13.02 0.26 -17.69
N LEU A 59 -14.02 0.14 -18.57
CA LEU A 59 -15.08 1.14 -18.73
C LEU A 59 -16.37 0.71 -18.04
N HIS A 60 -16.99 -0.39 -18.48
CA HIS A 60 -18.28 -0.86 -17.98
C HIS A 60 -18.19 -2.28 -17.42
N LEU A 61 -19.15 -2.64 -16.56
CA LEU A 61 -19.36 -4.03 -16.12
C LEU A 61 -20.29 -4.75 -17.07
N TYR A 62 -19.94 -6.00 -17.31
CA TYR A 62 -20.71 -6.95 -18.07
C TYR A 62 -21.01 -8.17 -17.22
N TYR A 63 -22.13 -8.79 -17.51
CA TYR A 63 -22.67 -9.96 -16.82
C TYR A 63 -23.02 -11.06 -17.82
N SER A 64 -22.87 -12.31 -17.40
CA SER A 64 -23.42 -13.49 -18.06
C SER A 64 -23.83 -14.54 -17.03
N MET A 65 -24.83 -15.33 -17.38
CA MET A 65 -25.29 -16.48 -16.60
C MET A 65 -25.08 -17.74 -17.39
N ILE A 66 -24.37 -18.71 -16.81
CA ILE A 66 -24.00 -19.97 -17.45
C ILE A 66 -24.58 -21.12 -16.64
N SER A 67 -25.20 -22.10 -17.31
CA SER A 67 -25.74 -23.28 -16.62
C SER A 67 -24.61 -24.14 -16.03
N PRO A 68 -24.90 -25.05 -15.09
CA PRO A 68 -23.90 -26.00 -14.57
C PRO A 68 -23.24 -26.88 -15.66
N ARG A 69 -23.79 -26.88 -16.88
CA ARG A 69 -23.30 -27.65 -18.03
C ARG A 69 -22.47 -26.81 -19.00
N GLY A 70 -22.26 -25.53 -18.71
CA GLY A 70 -21.53 -24.62 -19.57
C GLY A 70 -22.36 -24.01 -20.72
N GLU A 71 -23.70 -24.11 -20.65
CA GLU A 71 -24.58 -23.49 -21.64
C GLU A 71 -24.88 -22.04 -21.22
N THR A 72 -24.76 -21.09 -22.14
CA THR A 72 -25.14 -19.70 -21.87
C THR A 72 -26.65 -19.59 -21.68
N LEU A 73 -27.08 -19.11 -20.52
CA LEU A 73 -28.48 -18.81 -20.19
C LEU A 73 -28.80 -17.34 -20.44
N ILE A 74 -27.87 -16.44 -20.07
CA ILE A 74 -27.93 -15.01 -20.37
C ILE A 74 -26.58 -14.65 -20.99
N ASP A 75 -26.61 -14.18 -22.24
CA ASP A 75 -25.40 -13.74 -22.94
C ASP A 75 -24.95 -12.37 -22.42
N THR A 76 -23.73 -11.99 -22.80
CA THR A 76 -23.03 -10.77 -22.42
C THR A 76 -23.95 -9.55 -22.38
N THR A 77 -24.28 -9.10 -21.17
CA THR A 77 -25.18 -7.98 -20.91
C THR A 77 -24.42 -6.90 -20.13
N GLN A 78 -24.44 -5.65 -20.60
CA GLN A 78 -23.93 -4.53 -19.80
C GLN A 78 -24.89 -4.26 -18.64
N ILE A 79 -24.36 -4.10 -17.42
CA ILE A 79 -25.16 -3.95 -16.18
C ILE A 79 -24.85 -2.68 -15.39
N THR A 80 -24.01 -1.81 -15.93
CA THR A 80 -23.78 -0.46 -15.38
C THR A 80 -24.53 0.56 -16.19
N ASP A 81 -24.98 1.60 -15.49
CA ASP A 81 -25.71 2.73 -16.08
C ASP A 81 -24.96 3.35 -17.28
N PRO A 82 -25.67 4.01 -18.21
CA PRO A 82 -25.04 4.77 -19.29
C PRO A 82 -24.19 5.92 -18.74
N GLY A 83 -22.92 6.02 -19.14
CA GLY A 83 -22.06 7.08 -18.66
C GLY A 83 -20.58 6.88 -18.98
N LEU A 84 -19.75 7.80 -18.50
CA LEU A 84 -18.30 7.63 -18.48
C LEU A 84 -17.93 6.98 -17.15
N HIS A 85 -17.42 5.75 -17.23
CA HIS A 85 -17.01 4.98 -16.06
C HIS A 85 -15.56 4.54 -16.20
N LYS A 86 -14.93 4.29 -15.05
CA LYS A 86 -13.60 3.66 -14.97
C LYS A 86 -13.63 2.59 -13.90
N ILE A 87 -14.01 1.37 -14.28
CA ILE A 87 -14.34 0.31 -13.32
C ILE A 87 -13.13 -0.56 -12.99
N TRP A 88 -12.97 -0.82 -11.70
CA TRP A 88 -11.93 -1.65 -11.13
C TRP A 88 -12.48 -2.57 -10.03
N HIS A 89 -11.86 -3.75 -9.93
CA HIS A 89 -12.05 -4.72 -8.86
C HIS A 89 -13.54 -4.99 -8.52
N PRO A 90 -14.34 -5.50 -9.47
CA PRO A 90 -15.67 -5.96 -9.14
C PRO A 90 -15.60 -7.22 -8.27
N ASP A 91 -16.54 -7.34 -7.36
CA ASP A 91 -16.78 -8.53 -6.57
C ASP A 91 -18.28 -8.83 -6.51
N LEU A 92 -18.65 -10.09 -6.27
CA LEU A 92 -20.05 -10.50 -6.22
C LEU A 92 -20.32 -11.62 -5.23
N VAL A 93 -21.55 -11.64 -4.73
CA VAL A 93 -22.11 -12.72 -3.91
C VAL A 93 -23.56 -12.99 -4.33
N VAL A 94 -24.01 -14.24 -4.17
CA VAL A 94 -25.38 -14.65 -4.49
C VAL A 94 -26.11 -14.95 -3.19
N ASP A 95 -27.24 -14.29 -2.95
CA ASP A 95 -28.03 -14.48 -1.73
C ASP A 95 -28.89 -15.77 -1.76
N GLU A 96 -29.54 -16.08 -0.64
CA GLU A 96 -30.41 -17.27 -0.53
C GLU A 96 -31.65 -17.24 -1.45
N ASN A 97 -32.00 -16.09 -2.01
CA ASN A 97 -33.12 -15.90 -2.94
C ASN A 97 -32.65 -15.85 -4.40
N ASP A 98 -31.42 -16.28 -4.66
CA ASP A 98 -30.76 -16.22 -5.94
C ASP A 98 -30.81 -14.78 -6.52
N LYS A 99 -30.42 -13.79 -5.74
CA LYS A 99 -30.14 -12.42 -6.19
C LYS A 99 -28.64 -12.23 -6.21
N VAL A 100 -28.14 -11.55 -7.24
CA VAL A 100 -26.70 -11.34 -7.42
C VAL A 100 -26.36 -9.94 -6.93
N HIS A 101 -25.66 -9.86 -5.80
CA HIS A 101 -25.16 -8.62 -5.22
C HIS A 101 -23.78 -8.35 -5.79
N ILE A 102 -23.56 -7.15 -6.32
CA ILE A 102 -22.32 -6.79 -7.02
C ILE A 102 -21.79 -5.48 -6.44
N VAL A 103 -20.50 -5.43 -6.16
CA VAL A 103 -19.79 -4.21 -5.75
C VAL A 103 -18.61 -3.94 -6.68
N TRP A 104 -18.27 -2.68 -6.92
CA TRP A 104 -17.07 -2.29 -7.68
C TRP A 104 -16.58 -0.89 -7.33
N ALA A 105 -15.35 -0.58 -7.72
CA ALA A 105 -14.81 0.77 -7.67
C ALA A 105 -15.02 1.48 -9.02
N ASP A 106 -15.64 2.66 -9.02
CA ASP A 106 -15.69 3.56 -10.18
C ASP A 106 -14.76 4.75 -9.96
N LYS A 107 -13.67 4.80 -10.74
CA LYS A 107 -12.64 5.83 -10.68
C LYS A 107 -12.88 6.96 -11.69
N SER A 108 -14.11 7.13 -12.16
CA SER A 108 -14.52 8.25 -13.01
C SER A 108 -14.80 9.51 -12.16
N ALA A 109 -14.07 10.59 -12.43
CA ALA A 109 -14.15 11.84 -11.67
C ALA A 109 -13.78 11.70 -10.18
N GLN A 110 -14.76 11.52 -9.29
CA GLN A 110 -14.54 11.16 -7.88
C GLN A 110 -14.55 9.63 -7.77
N HIS A 111 -13.67 9.08 -6.96
CA HIS A 111 -13.64 7.64 -6.77
C HIS A 111 -14.83 7.23 -5.90
N LYS A 112 -15.55 6.20 -6.35
CA LYS A 112 -16.76 5.70 -5.71
C LYS A 112 -16.65 4.21 -5.45
N ILE A 113 -17.27 3.77 -4.36
CA ILE A 113 -17.70 2.39 -4.20
C ILE A 113 -19.17 2.33 -4.59
N VAL A 114 -19.51 1.44 -5.53
CA VAL A 114 -20.85 1.32 -6.10
C VAL A 114 -21.33 -0.10 -5.88
N TYR A 115 -22.63 -0.22 -5.58
CA TYR A 115 -23.33 -1.45 -5.28
C TYR A 115 -24.57 -1.58 -6.18
N SER A 116 -24.87 -2.78 -6.65
CA SER A 116 -26.08 -3.08 -7.43
C SER A 116 -26.58 -4.49 -7.12
N VAL A 117 -27.85 -4.76 -7.43
CA VAL A 117 -28.44 -6.10 -7.27
C VAL A 117 -29.14 -6.51 -8.56
N LEU A 118 -28.80 -7.68 -9.07
CA LEU A 118 -29.47 -8.28 -10.21
C LEU A 118 -30.50 -9.32 -9.76
N ASN A 119 -31.58 -9.39 -10.54
CA ASN A 119 -32.55 -10.48 -10.58
C ASN A 119 -32.52 -11.18 -11.96
N PRO A 120 -31.55 -12.08 -12.20
CA PRO A 120 -31.38 -12.78 -13.48
C PRO A 120 -32.65 -13.45 -14.03
N TRP A 121 -33.50 -13.98 -13.15
CA TRP A 121 -34.76 -14.66 -13.49
C TRP A 121 -35.83 -13.75 -14.08
N ALA A 122 -35.61 -12.43 -14.09
CA ALA A 122 -36.45 -11.50 -14.85
C ALA A 122 -36.21 -11.62 -16.38
N ALA A 123 -35.05 -12.14 -16.79
CA ALA A 123 -34.72 -12.37 -18.19
C ALA A 123 -35.31 -13.70 -18.73
N PRO A 124 -35.47 -13.86 -20.06
CA PRO A 124 -35.99 -15.09 -20.66
C PRO A 124 -35.14 -16.35 -20.46
N MET A 125 -33.86 -16.20 -20.11
CA MET A 125 -32.88 -17.29 -19.95
C MET A 125 -32.77 -18.22 -21.18
N ASP A 126 -32.90 -17.66 -22.38
CA ASP A 126 -32.89 -18.40 -23.65
C ASP A 126 -31.53 -18.36 -24.39
N GLY A 127 -30.48 -17.92 -23.68
CA GLY A 127 -29.13 -17.76 -24.21
C GLY A 127 -28.92 -16.47 -25.00
N SER A 128 -29.91 -15.57 -25.06
CA SER A 128 -29.75 -14.22 -25.60
C SER A 128 -29.25 -13.23 -24.55
N ALA A 129 -28.73 -12.09 -25.00
CA ALA A 129 -28.37 -10.98 -24.12
C ALA A 129 -29.64 -10.27 -23.63
N SER A 130 -29.61 -9.80 -22.37
CA SER A 130 -30.66 -9.00 -21.76
C SER A 130 -30.31 -7.50 -21.84
N ASP A 131 -30.97 -6.69 -21.02
CA ASP A 131 -30.61 -5.30 -20.74
C ASP A 131 -30.55 -5.04 -19.23
N ASP A 132 -29.81 -4.00 -18.84
CA ASP A 132 -29.61 -3.57 -17.45
C ASP A 132 -30.94 -3.34 -16.71
N GLY A 133 -31.87 -2.59 -17.31
CA GLY A 133 -33.16 -2.27 -16.68
C GLY A 133 -34.05 -3.50 -16.42
N THR A 134 -33.91 -4.56 -17.21
CA THR A 134 -34.58 -5.85 -16.97
C THR A 134 -33.91 -6.64 -15.85
N LEU A 135 -32.57 -6.62 -15.78
CA LEU A 135 -31.82 -7.40 -14.80
C LEU A 135 -31.76 -6.73 -13.43
N SER A 136 -31.67 -5.40 -13.36
CA SER A 136 -31.40 -4.67 -12.14
C SER A 136 -32.63 -4.59 -11.24
N ALA A 137 -32.55 -5.27 -10.09
CA ALA A 137 -33.49 -5.17 -8.99
C ALA A 137 -33.23 -3.93 -8.12
N ILE A 138 -31.95 -3.59 -7.93
CA ILE A 138 -31.50 -2.31 -7.40
C ILE A 138 -30.50 -1.77 -8.41
N ASN A 139 -30.75 -0.57 -8.92
CA ASN A 139 -29.83 0.09 -9.85
C ASN A 139 -28.59 0.62 -9.12
N ASP A 140 -27.55 1.00 -9.86
CA ASP A 140 -26.27 1.53 -9.36
C ASP A 140 -26.43 2.49 -8.17
N HIS A 141 -26.14 1.97 -6.98
CA HIS A 141 -26.21 2.69 -5.71
C HIS A 141 -24.81 3.09 -5.26
N ILE A 142 -24.58 4.39 -5.07
CA ILE A 142 -23.31 4.90 -4.56
C ILE A 142 -23.25 4.66 -3.05
N VAL A 143 -22.38 3.75 -2.63
CA VAL A 143 -22.11 3.46 -1.21
C VAL A 143 -21.28 4.58 -0.60
N SER A 144 -20.20 4.98 -1.28
CA SER A 144 -19.30 6.05 -0.85
C SER A 144 -18.72 6.80 -2.05
N SER A 145 -18.44 8.11 -1.91
CA SER A 145 -17.89 8.94 -2.99
C SER A 145 -17.05 10.09 -2.46
N ARG A 146 -15.73 10.12 -2.72
CA ARG A 146 -14.86 11.28 -2.45
C ARG A 146 -13.69 11.38 -3.46
N ALA A 147 -12.80 12.34 -3.25
CA ALA A 147 -11.67 12.61 -4.15
C ALA A 147 -10.48 11.65 -3.94
N GLN A 148 -10.34 11.09 -2.73
CA GLN A 148 -9.27 10.16 -2.36
C GLN A 148 -9.46 8.79 -3.02
N ASN A 149 -8.37 8.01 -3.10
CA ASN A 149 -8.43 6.66 -3.65
C ASN A 149 -9.37 5.79 -2.81
N ARG A 150 -10.39 5.23 -3.45
CA ARG A 150 -11.25 4.14 -2.97
C ARG A 150 -11.12 2.99 -3.94
N ASP A 151 -10.80 1.80 -3.46
CA ASP A 151 -10.55 0.65 -4.32
C ASP A 151 -10.72 -0.68 -3.59
N TRP A 152 -10.57 -1.79 -4.33
CA TRP A 152 -10.63 -3.16 -3.81
C TRP A 152 -11.82 -3.43 -2.90
N PRO A 153 -13.06 -3.17 -3.36
CA PRO A 153 -14.21 -3.54 -2.58
C PRO A 153 -14.39 -5.07 -2.55
N ALA A 154 -14.84 -5.59 -1.42
CA ALA A 154 -15.32 -6.96 -1.27
C ALA A 154 -16.70 -6.95 -0.59
N ILE A 155 -17.51 -7.96 -0.87
CA ILE A 155 -18.91 -8.02 -0.44
C ILE A 155 -19.30 -9.39 0.11
N ASP A 156 -20.09 -9.41 1.18
CA ASP A 156 -20.81 -10.61 1.61
C ASP A 156 -22.20 -10.26 2.17
N VAL A 157 -23.08 -11.25 2.29
CA VAL A 157 -24.48 -11.10 2.73
C VAL A 157 -24.77 -11.99 3.92
N ASP A 158 -25.36 -11.42 4.96
CA ASP A 158 -25.75 -12.14 6.17
C ASP A 158 -27.09 -12.89 6.04
N SER A 159 -27.44 -13.71 7.04
CA SER A 159 -28.68 -14.51 7.02
C SER A 159 -29.97 -13.68 7.14
N GLN A 160 -29.86 -12.39 7.45
CA GLN A 160 -30.96 -11.43 7.52
C GLN A 160 -31.08 -10.59 6.23
N GLY A 161 -30.21 -10.81 5.25
CA GLY A 161 -30.14 -10.06 3.99
C GLY A 161 -29.43 -8.71 4.12
N GLY A 162 -28.73 -8.46 5.23
CA GLY A 162 -27.79 -7.36 5.37
C GLY A 162 -26.56 -7.58 4.49
N VAL A 163 -26.10 -6.50 3.86
CA VAL A 163 -24.99 -6.51 2.91
C VAL A 163 -23.80 -5.83 3.57
N HIS A 164 -22.68 -6.53 3.64
CA HIS A 164 -21.45 -6.09 4.24
C HIS A 164 -20.45 -5.76 3.14
N ILE A 165 -19.99 -4.51 3.09
CA ILE A 165 -19.05 -4.04 2.07
C ILE A 165 -17.82 -3.50 2.76
N VAL A 166 -16.65 -3.97 2.34
CA VAL A 166 -15.33 -3.46 2.80
C VAL A 166 -14.55 -2.93 1.62
N TRP A 167 -13.68 -1.94 1.84
CA TRP A 167 -12.82 -1.38 0.79
C TRP A 167 -11.58 -0.71 1.38
N GLU A 168 -10.57 -0.46 0.55
CA GLU A 168 -9.44 0.42 0.92
C GLU A 168 -9.73 1.87 0.59
N ASP A 169 -9.34 2.79 1.48
CA ASP A 169 -9.51 4.24 1.28
C ASP A 169 -8.39 5.05 1.92
N SER A 170 -7.91 6.09 1.23
CA SER A 170 -6.92 7.04 1.77
C SER A 170 -7.55 8.22 2.49
N TYR A 171 -8.87 8.29 2.61
CA TYR A 171 -9.55 9.31 3.39
C TYR A 171 -9.23 9.20 4.88
N ASP A 172 -8.97 10.35 5.52
CA ASP A 172 -8.74 10.49 6.94
C ASP A 172 -9.16 11.91 7.34
N GLU A 173 -10.19 12.03 8.17
CA GLU A 173 -10.72 13.32 8.62
C GLU A 173 -9.70 14.11 9.48
N LEU A 174 -8.86 13.41 10.23
CA LEU A 174 -7.87 14.01 11.13
C LEU A 174 -6.52 14.26 10.44
N GLY A 175 -6.32 13.71 9.24
CA GLY A 175 -5.08 13.85 8.46
C GLY A 175 -3.83 13.30 9.17
N LYS A 176 -4.01 12.32 10.04
CA LYS A 176 -2.95 11.69 10.86
C LYS A 176 -2.28 10.49 10.20
N PHE A 177 -2.90 9.94 9.16
CA PHE A 177 -2.38 8.79 8.42
C PHE A 177 -1.71 9.19 7.11
N PHE A 178 -1.47 10.48 6.85
CA PHE A 178 -0.61 10.94 5.74
C PHE A 178 -1.01 10.34 4.38
N ASN A 179 -2.33 10.30 4.10
CA ASN A 179 -2.94 9.69 2.91
C ASN A 179 -2.60 8.20 2.70
N GLN A 180 -2.13 7.49 3.72
CA GLN A 180 -1.94 6.04 3.66
C GLN A 180 -3.30 5.34 3.68
N PRO A 181 -3.51 4.33 2.81
CA PRO A 181 -4.77 3.62 2.72
C PRO A 181 -5.11 2.89 4.03
N GLN A 182 -6.36 3.00 4.43
CA GLN A 182 -7.01 2.36 5.57
C GLN A 182 -8.13 1.42 5.08
N ILE A 183 -8.61 0.54 5.96
CA ILE A 183 -9.75 -0.32 5.65
C ILE A 183 -11.03 0.32 6.18
N TYR A 184 -12.03 0.40 5.31
CA TYR A 184 -13.36 0.91 5.60
C TYR A 184 -14.42 -0.17 5.45
N TYR A 185 -15.54 0.05 6.13
CA TYR A 185 -16.69 -0.83 6.17
C TYR A 185 -18.01 -0.05 6.07
N SER A 186 -19.00 -0.65 5.42
CA SER A 186 -20.39 -0.20 5.40
C SER A 186 -21.30 -1.42 5.48
N MET A 187 -22.47 -1.22 6.09
CA MET A 187 -23.54 -2.21 6.13
C MET A 187 -24.79 -1.61 5.50
N LEU A 188 -25.37 -2.31 4.54
CA LEU A 188 -26.58 -1.90 3.84
C LEU A 188 -27.71 -2.90 4.10
N SER A 189 -28.95 -2.42 4.05
CA SER A 189 -30.15 -3.24 4.08
C SER A 189 -30.95 -2.93 2.80
N PRO A 190 -30.80 -3.76 1.75
CA PRO A 190 -31.50 -3.58 0.49
C PRO A 190 -32.98 -3.97 0.62
N ASP A 191 -33.87 -3.12 0.09
CA ASP A 191 -35.26 -3.45 -0.16
C ASP A 191 -35.46 -3.70 -1.66
N ILE A 192 -35.25 -4.95 -2.06
CA ILE A 192 -35.38 -5.46 -3.43
C ILE A 192 -36.77 -5.18 -4.01
N SER A 193 -37.82 -5.11 -3.19
CA SER A 193 -39.18 -4.91 -3.66
C SER A 193 -39.46 -3.48 -4.14
N SER A 194 -38.79 -2.50 -3.53
CA SER A 194 -38.92 -1.09 -3.87
C SER A 194 -37.73 -0.55 -4.68
N GLY A 195 -36.64 -1.30 -4.76
CA GLY A 195 -35.38 -0.86 -5.34
C GLY A 195 -34.59 0.11 -4.45
N ALA A 196 -34.95 0.22 -3.17
CA ALA A 196 -34.32 1.12 -2.22
C ALA A 196 -33.20 0.44 -1.44
N VAL A 197 -32.27 1.25 -0.91
CA VAL A 197 -31.18 0.80 -0.03
C VAL A 197 -31.18 1.65 1.23
N ILE A 198 -31.17 1.01 2.40
CA ILE A 198 -31.02 1.67 3.70
C ILE A 198 -29.58 1.44 4.18
N THR A 199 -28.81 2.50 4.37
CA THR A 199 -27.50 2.41 5.02
C THR A 199 -27.69 2.20 6.51
N GLN A 200 -27.21 1.08 7.04
CA GLN A 200 -27.18 0.78 8.47
C GLN A 200 -25.92 1.38 9.11
N PHE A 201 -24.76 1.08 8.53
CA PHE A 201 -23.47 1.69 8.86
C PHE A 201 -22.95 2.47 7.65
N ASP A 202 -22.70 3.76 7.82
CA ASP A 202 -22.02 4.59 6.81
C ASP A 202 -20.49 4.37 6.88
N ASP A 203 -19.71 5.05 6.03
CA ASP A 203 -18.23 5.02 5.95
C ASP A 203 -17.58 4.82 7.35
N THR A 204 -17.23 3.57 7.68
CA THR A 204 -16.69 3.20 9.00
C THR A 204 -15.22 2.83 8.90
N LEU A 205 -14.35 3.62 9.51
CA LEU A 205 -12.92 3.33 9.60
C LEU A 205 -12.67 2.17 10.57
N LEU A 206 -12.20 1.03 10.06
CA LEU A 206 -11.87 -0.15 10.86
C LEU A 206 -10.45 -0.16 11.41
N THR A 207 -9.55 0.59 10.78
CA THR A 207 -8.13 0.55 11.11
C THR A 207 -7.62 1.92 11.56
N PRO A 208 -7.87 2.32 12.81
CA PRO A 208 -7.49 3.64 13.33
C PRO A 208 -5.99 3.76 13.67
N ILE A 209 -5.10 3.25 12.81
CA ILE A 209 -3.66 3.17 13.07
C ILE A 209 -2.84 3.32 11.79
N ILE A 210 -1.76 4.10 11.89
CA ILE A 210 -0.88 4.37 10.75
C ILE A 210 -0.26 3.08 10.19
N GLY A 211 -0.10 3.05 8.87
CA GLY A 211 0.42 1.90 8.11
C GLY A 211 -0.28 1.83 6.76
N HIS A 212 0.33 1.14 5.80
CA HIS A 212 -0.30 0.88 4.52
C HIS A 212 -1.17 -0.37 4.64
N LYS A 213 -2.47 -0.24 4.36
CA LYS A 213 -3.40 -1.36 4.29
C LYS A 213 -3.95 -1.50 2.90
N GLY A 214 -4.35 -2.71 2.52
CA GLY A 214 -5.00 -2.91 1.24
C GLY A 214 -5.57 -4.30 1.08
N HIS A 215 -6.27 -4.47 -0.03
CA HIS A 215 -6.86 -5.74 -0.45
C HIS A 215 -7.70 -6.41 0.64
N PRO A 216 -8.70 -5.71 1.22
CA PRO A 216 -9.58 -6.34 2.19
C PRO A 216 -10.46 -7.39 1.52
N ASP A 217 -10.84 -8.39 2.30
CA ASP A 217 -11.83 -9.41 1.94
C ASP A 217 -12.74 -9.65 3.16
N VAL A 218 -13.99 -10.04 2.92
CA VAL A 218 -15.02 -10.17 3.95
C VAL A 218 -15.78 -11.48 3.82
N VAL A 219 -16.05 -12.11 4.96
CA VAL A 219 -16.97 -13.25 5.06
C VAL A 219 -17.86 -13.10 6.28
N VAL A 220 -19.08 -13.59 6.20
CA VAL A 220 -20.07 -13.63 7.28
C VAL A 220 -20.26 -15.08 7.70
N ASP A 221 -20.22 -15.34 9.01
CA ASP A 221 -20.47 -16.67 9.53
C ASP A 221 -21.95 -16.97 9.80
N ALA A 222 -22.24 -18.18 10.24
CA ALA A 222 -23.61 -18.64 10.47
C ALA A 222 -24.32 -17.94 11.64
N ASP A 223 -23.60 -17.18 12.46
CA ASP A 223 -24.15 -16.39 13.57
C ASP A 223 -24.21 -14.89 13.21
N ASP A 224 -24.07 -14.53 11.93
CA ASP A 224 -24.02 -13.17 11.38
C ASP A 224 -22.83 -12.31 11.90
N TYR A 225 -21.74 -12.93 12.35
CA TYR A 225 -20.50 -12.20 12.63
C TYR A 225 -19.72 -11.95 11.34
N VAL A 226 -19.22 -10.72 11.20
CA VAL A 226 -18.52 -10.25 9.99
C VAL A 226 -17.02 -10.35 10.20
N GLN A 227 -16.34 -11.20 9.44
CA GLN A 227 -14.90 -11.41 9.53
C GLN A 227 -14.23 -10.74 8.35
N ILE A 228 -13.27 -9.85 8.62
CA ILE A 228 -12.62 -9.05 7.58
C ILE A 228 -11.12 -9.26 7.70
N ALA A 229 -10.46 -9.62 6.60
CA ALA A 229 -9.02 -9.79 6.52
C ALA A 229 -8.40 -8.84 5.49
N TRP A 230 -7.16 -8.40 5.68
CA TRP A 230 -6.46 -7.48 4.79
C TRP A 230 -4.94 -7.61 4.91
N ASP A 231 -4.20 -7.09 3.94
CA ASP A 231 -2.76 -6.90 4.09
C ASP A 231 -2.42 -5.57 4.77
N ASP A 232 -1.43 -5.59 5.66
CA ASP A 232 -1.07 -4.43 6.50
C ASP A 232 0.43 -4.41 6.77
N THR A 233 0.99 -3.23 6.93
CA THR A 233 2.42 -3.04 7.22
C THR A 233 2.75 -3.06 8.70
N ARG A 234 1.73 -3.10 9.58
CA ARG A 234 1.93 -3.34 11.02
C ARG A 234 2.77 -4.61 11.22
N GLY A 235 3.69 -4.60 12.20
CA GLY A 235 4.66 -5.69 12.41
C GLY A 235 5.87 -5.64 11.46
N GLY A 236 5.78 -4.85 10.38
CA GLY A 236 6.81 -4.70 9.37
C GLY A 236 8.12 -4.10 9.88
N LYS A 237 9.21 -4.46 9.19
CA LYS A 237 10.57 -4.02 9.51
C LYS A 237 11.17 -3.30 8.31
N VAL A 238 11.62 -2.08 8.53
CA VAL A 238 12.34 -1.27 7.53
C VAL A 238 13.67 -0.82 8.10
N GLU A 239 14.70 -0.82 7.26
CA GLU A 239 16.01 -0.27 7.57
C GLU A 239 16.35 0.87 6.61
N LEU A 240 16.63 2.03 7.18
CA LEU A 240 16.95 3.26 6.49
C LEU A 240 18.45 3.56 6.67
N ALA A 241 19.23 3.46 5.59
CA ALA A 241 20.63 3.87 5.59
C ALA A 241 20.76 5.21 4.86
N PHE A 242 20.92 6.30 5.62
CA PHE A 242 21.13 7.62 5.03
C PHE A 242 22.59 7.80 4.63
N VAL A 243 22.83 8.37 3.45
CA VAL A 243 24.15 8.77 2.95
C VAL A 243 24.11 10.28 2.73
N VAL A 244 24.63 11.03 3.70
CA VAL A 244 24.42 12.46 3.80
C VAL A 244 25.71 13.19 3.45
N ASP A 245 25.59 14.13 2.53
CA ASP A 245 26.60 15.10 2.17
C ASP A 245 27.05 15.91 3.39
N THR A 246 28.36 16.00 3.63
CA THR A 246 28.95 16.73 4.77
C THR A 246 29.57 18.08 4.40
N SER A 247 29.37 18.52 3.17
CA SER A 247 29.85 19.80 2.67
C SER A 247 29.24 20.99 3.45
N GLY A 248 29.78 22.17 3.20
CA GLY A 248 29.38 23.38 3.92
C GLY A 248 27.99 23.91 3.59
N SER A 249 27.35 23.43 2.52
CA SER A 249 26.03 23.90 2.06
C SER A 249 24.86 23.26 2.83
N MET A 250 25.02 22.02 3.31
CA MET A 250 23.94 21.19 3.89
C MET A 250 23.60 21.45 5.38
N TYR A 251 23.86 22.64 5.94
CA TYR A 251 23.83 22.83 7.41
C TYR A 251 22.45 22.63 8.06
N SER A 252 21.38 23.19 7.50
CA SER A 252 20.01 23.06 8.02
C SER A 252 19.47 21.64 7.88
N GLU A 253 19.83 21.01 6.77
CA GLU A 253 19.41 19.68 6.35
C GLU A 253 19.95 18.62 7.32
N TRP A 254 21.18 18.80 7.81
CA TRP A 254 21.75 17.98 8.89
C TRP A 254 21.00 18.09 10.22
N ALA A 255 20.40 19.25 10.54
CA ALA A 255 19.59 19.37 11.74
C ALA A 255 18.20 18.74 11.54
N ASP A 256 17.62 18.94 10.36
CA ASP A 256 16.26 18.52 10.05
C ASP A 256 16.14 17.03 9.75
N ILE A 257 17.18 16.35 9.25
CA ILE A 257 17.18 14.89 9.10
C ILE A 257 16.95 14.17 10.43
N CYS A 258 17.54 14.67 11.52
CA CYS A 258 17.32 14.13 12.86
C CYS A 258 15.92 14.46 13.38
N THR A 259 15.35 15.61 13.01
CA THR A 259 13.95 15.94 13.31
C THR A 259 12.99 14.98 12.59
N VAL A 260 13.24 14.69 11.31
CA VAL A 260 12.46 13.72 10.52
C VAL A 260 12.50 12.33 11.16
N ILE A 261 13.65 11.87 11.63
CA ILE A 261 13.79 10.51 12.14
C ILE A 261 13.35 10.41 13.61
N TYR A 262 13.85 11.29 14.48
CA TYR A 262 13.75 11.18 15.94
C TYR A 262 12.73 12.14 16.56
N GLY A 263 12.23 13.11 15.78
CA GLY A 263 11.30 14.12 16.25
C GLY A 263 11.97 15.37 16.81
N GLY A 264 11.16 16.40 17.00
CA GLY A 264 11.58 17.71 17.50
C GLY A 264 11.05 18.86 16.67
N ASN A 265 11.72 20.01 16.76
CA ASN A 265 11.38 21.18 15.95
C ASN A 265 12.30 21.28 14.74
N PHE A 266 11.73 21.53 13.57
CA PHE A 266 12.50 21.84 12.36
C PHE A 266 13.21 23.18 12.51
N ALA A 267 14.33 23.37 11.81
CA ALA A 267 15.08 24.61 11.76
C ALA A 267 14.23 25.77 11.23
N SER A 268 13.33 25.49 10.28
CA SER A 268 12.33 26.44 9.75
C SER A 268 11.16 26.74 10.70
N GLY A 269 11.05 26.01 11.81
CA GLY A 269 9.89 26.00 12.70
C GLY A 269 8.88 24.91 12.36
N GLY A 270 8.02 24.58 13.32
CA GLY A 270 7.09 23.45 13.26
C GLY A 270 7.63 22.23 14.01
N TYR A 271 6.72 21.53 14.69
CA TYR A 271 7.05 20.32 15.44
C TYR A 271 6.65 19.10 14.62
N PHE A 272 7.50 18.07 14.64
CA PHE A 272 7.17 16.74 14.14
C PHE A 272 7.54 15.70 15.20
N GLN A 273 6.68 14.68 15.36
CA GLN A 273 6.90 13.60 16.31
C GLN A 273 8.14 12.76 15.95
N GLY A 274 8.50 12.69 14.67
CA GLY A 274 9.55 11.81 14.16
C GLY A 274 8.98 10.49 13.65
N ILE A 275 9.57 9.94 12.59
CA ILE A 275 9.09 8.69 11.97
C ILE A 275 9.26 7.50 12.92
N LYS A 276 10.38 7.41 13.65
CA LYS A 276 10.60 6.29 14.57
C LYS A 276 9.50 6.21 15.63
N PRO A 277 9.26 7.24 16.46
CA PRO A 277 8.18 7.18 17.44
C PRO A 277 6.79 7.07 16.81
N LEU A 278 6.55 7.69 15.64
CA LEU A 278 5.27 7.60 14.94
C LEU A 278 4.95 6.16 14.50
N LEU A 279 5.93 5.42 13.99
CA LEU A 279 5.75 4.06 13.50
C LEU A 279 5.90 2.99 14.59
N GLU A 280 6.64 3.29 15.66
CA GLU A 280 6.65 2.45 16.87
C GLU A 280 5.25 2.34 17.50
N ASP A 281 4.46 3.43 17.49
CA ASP A 281 3.04 3.41 17.92
C ASP A 281 2.17 2.46 17.06
N ALA A 282 2.59 2.19 15.81
CA ALA A 282 1.96 1.24 14.90
C ALA A 282 2.56 -0.17 14.94
N ASN A 283 3.36 -0.49 15.95
CA ASN A 283 4.03 -1.78 16.07
C ASN A 283 4.93 -2.11 14.86
N MET A 284 5.51 -1.09 14.23
CA MET A 284 6.52 -1.24 13.18
C MET A 284 7.90 -0.98 13.76
N THR A 285 8.92 -1.66 13.21
CA THR A 285 10.32 -1.41 13.61
C THR A 285 11.06 -0.67 12.52
N VAL A 286 11.49 0.55 12.82
CA VAL A 286 12.37 1.36 11.98
C VAL A 286 13.80 1.24 12.50
N TYR A 287 14.64 0.55 11.73
CA TYR A 287 16.09 0.56 11.87
C TYR A 287 16.65 1.75 11.10
N GLU A 288 17.60 2.48 11.66
CA GLU A 288 18.28 3.54 10.90
C GLU A 288 19.79 3.52 11.12
N THR A 289 20.54 4.02 10.14
CA THR A 289 21.90 4.49 10.33
C THR A 289 22.11 5.72 9.47
N ILE A 290 22.72 6.77 10.02
CA ILE A 290 23.01 8.00 9.28
C ILE A 290 24.52 8.05 9.04
N TYR A 291 24.93 7.98 7.78
CA TYR A 291 26.32 8.11 7.38
C TYR A 291 26.58 9.52 6.85
N GLY A 292 27.51 10.24 7.48
CA GLY A 292 28.09 11.44 6.88
C GLY A 292 29.28 11.07 6.03
N LEU A 293 29.26 11.49 4.76
CA LEU A 293 30.32 11.25 3.79
C LEU A 293 31.65 11.87 4.26
N GLY A 294 32.74 11.11 4.14
CA GLY A 294 34.09 11.55 4.49
C GLY A 294 34.51 11.30 5.93
N ASN A 295 35.55 12.01 6.36
CA ASN A 295 36.23 11.82 7.66
C ASN A 295 35.79 12.81 8.75
N SER A 296 34.89 13.72 8.43
CA SER A 296 34.36 14.75 9.32
C SER A 296 32.84 14.73 9.33
N LEU A 297 32.26 15.21 10.43
CA LEU A 297 30.83 15.46 10.54
C LEU A 297 30.64 16.93 10.90
N PRO A 298 29.61 17.60 10.36
CA PRO A 298 29.32 18.98 10.74
C PRO A 298 28.88 19.07 12.20
N SER A 299 29.00 20.26 12.81
CA SER A 299 28.62 20.45 14.21
C SER A 299 27.15 20.11 14.48
N ALA A 300 26.28 20.36 13.49
CA ALA A 300 24.86 20.02 13.51
C ALA A 300 24.61 18.54 13.85
N ALA A 301 25.43 17.64 13.29
CA ALA A 301 25.34 16.18 13.50
C ALA A 301 25.59 15.74 14.95
N SER A 302 26.10 16.61 15.82
CA SER A 302 26.36 16.33 17.24
C SER A 302 25.52 17.20 18.20
N SER A 303 24.52 17.90 17.67
CA SER A 303 23.74 18.91 18.39
C SER A 303 22.24 18.61 18.37
N ASN A 304 21.48 19.21 19.30
CA ASN A 304 20.02 19.14 19.34
C ASN A 304 19.47 17.71 19.17
N ASN A 305 18.51 17.51 18.26
CA ASN A 305 17.84 16.23 17.99
C ASN A 305 18.83 15.13 17.53
N CYS A 306 20.01 15.50 17.03
CA CYS A 306 21.05 14.55 16.60
C CYS A 306 21.94 14.05 17.74
N GLN A 307 21.95 14.70 18.92
CA GLN A 307 22.96 14.44 19.95
C GLN A 307 22.95 12.98 20.43
N THR A 308 21.77 12.40 20.68
CA THR A 308 21.63 11.02 21.14
C THR A 308 22.07 10.02 20.06
N ALA A 309 21.69 10.27 18.81
CA ALA A 309 22.07 9.44 17.68
C ALA A 309 23.58 9.48 17.41
N TYR A 310 24.20 10.65 17.57
CA TYR A 310 25.66 10.81 17.50
C TYR A 310 26.39 9.98 18.55
N GLN A 311 25.92 10.00 19.80
CA GLN A 311 26.48 9.18 20.87
C GLN A 311 26.30 7.68 20.58
N THR A 312 25.12 7.29 20.10
CA THR A 312 24.79 5.91 19.70
C THR A 312 25.70 5.41 18.58
N GLY A 313 26.05 6.28 17.63
CA GLY A 313 27.02 6.03 16.56
C GLY A 313 28.49 5.95 17.00
N GLY A 314 28.76 5.97 18.31
CA GLY A 314 30.11 5.98 18.86
C GLY A 314 30.80 7.34 18.74
N SER A 315 30.03 8.42 18.64
CA SER A 315 30.53 9.78 18.38
C SER A 315 31.26 9.88 17.02
N GLY A 316 30.61 9.40 15.96
CA GLY A 316 31.15 9.45 14.60
C GLY A 316 32.23 8.39 14.32
N GLN A 317 32.08 7.17 14.85
CA GLN A 317 32.87 6.04 14.37
C GLN A 317 32.43 5.63 12.95
N GLY A 318 33.19 4.74 12.32
CA GLY A 318 32.82 4.11 11.06
C GLY A 318 31.61 3.16 11.18
N PRO A 319 31.26 2.47 10.08
CA PRO A 319 30.19 1.48 10.04
C PRO A 319 30.24 0.43 11.17
N ARG A 320 29.08 -0.09 11.56
CA ARG A 320 28.97 -1.17 12.55
C ARG A 320 29.50 -2.48 11.97
N THR A 321 30.05 -3.32 12.84
CA THR A 321 30.48 -4.68 12.46
C THR A 321 29.36 -5.71 12.53
N THR A 322 28.21 -5.36 13.13
CA THR A 322 27.04 -6.25 13.25
C THR A 322 25.79 -5.54 12.70
N PRO A 323 24.84 -6.32 12.15
CA PRO A 323 23.55 -5.76 11.76
C PRO A 323 22.75 -5.27 12.95
N LEU A 324 21.72 -4.48 12.68
CA LEU A 324 20.74 -4.04 13.66
C LEU A 324 19.76 -5.17 14.03
N GLY A 325 19.00 -4.97 15.10
CA GLY A 325 17.96 -5.92 15.56
C GLY A 325 18.51 -7.19 16.22
N GLN A 326 19.74 -7.18 16.73
CA GLN A 326 20.33 -8.34 17.40
C GLN A 326 19.74 -8.60 18.78
N THR A 327 19.29 -7.53 19.44
CA THR A 327 18.63 -7.57 20.74
C THR A 327 17.44 -6.62 20.76
N PRO A 328 16.43 -6.83 21.62
CA PRO A 328 15.35 -5.87 21.81
C PRO A 328 15.90 -4.47 22.08
N GLY A 329 15.39 -3.46 21.35
CA GLY A 329 15.86 -2.08 21.43
C GLY A 329 17.11 -1.73 20.60
N ASP A 330 17.77 -2.69 19.93
CA ASP A 330 18.85 -2.41 18.96
C ASP A 330 18.26 -1.96 17.61
N ASN A 331 17.56 -0.83 17.63
CA ASN A 331 16.91 -0.25 16.46
C ASN A 331 17.64 0.96 15.89
N SER A 332 18.82 1.32 16.43
CA SER A 332 19.58 2.49 16.00
C SER A 332 21.07 2.22 15.78
N GLY A 333 21.52 2.49 14.55
CA GLY A 333 22.92 2.52 14.17
C GLY A 333 23.58 3.84 14.58
N GLY A 334 22.79 4.90 14.74
CA GLY A 334 23.26 6.24 15.08
C GLY A 334 23.97 6.95 13.92
N ILE A 335 24.61 8.08 14.24
CA ILE A 335 25.33 8.90 13.27
C ILE A 335 26.80 8.47 13.19
N ARG A 336 27.25 8.15 11.99
CA ARG A 336 28.56 7.54 11.69
C ARG A 336 29.25 8.25 10.55
N LYS A 337 30.57 8.13 10.49
CA LYS A 337 31.36 8.59 9.35
C LYS A 337 31.42 7.51 8.29
N LEU A 338 31.46 7.93 7.03
CA LEU A 338 31.69 7.06 5.87
C LEU A 338 32.92 7.54 5.11
N PRO A 339 34.14 7.17 5.55
CA PRO A 339 35.39 7.65 4.97
C PRO A 339 35.76 6.95 3.65
N GLY A 340 35.11 5.83 3.34
CA GLY A 340 35.33 5.07 2.13
C GLY A 340 34.01 4.65 1.50
N THR A 341 33.86 4.93 0.22
CA THR A 341 32.73 4.59 -0.64
C THR A 341 33.23 3.71 -1.80
N VAL A 342 32.40 3.42 -2.81
CA VAL A 342 32.77 2.58 -3.94
C VAL A 342 32.52 3.28 -5.27
N TYR A 343 33.56 3.42 -6.07
CA TYR A 343 33.49 3.98 -7.43
C TYR A 343 34.44 3.20 -8.36
N ASN A 344 33.98 2.85 -9.57
CA ASN A 344 34.75 2.05 -10.53
C ASN A 344 35.28 0.74 -9.92
N GLY A 345 34.46 0.10 -9.08
CA GLY A 345 34.78 -1.17 -8.42
C GLY A 345 35.91 -1.11 -7.39
N ASN A 346 36.36 0.08 -6.98
CA ASN A 346 37.44 0.28 -6.01
C ASN A 346 36.97 1.14 -4.84
N THR A 347 37.69 1.08 -3.72
CA THR A 347 37.50 2.02 -2.62
C THR A 347 37.73 3.44 -3.13
N TYR A 348 36.77 4.32 -2.86
CA TYR A 348 36.87 5.75 -3.13
C TYR A 348 36.82 6.52 -1.81
N SER A 349 37.75 7.44 -1.61
CA SER A 349 37.78 8.31 -0.44
C SER A 349 37.89 9.74 -0.94
N GLY A 350 36.76 10.29 -1.39
CA GLY A 350 36.70 11.68 -1.80
C GLY A 350 36.92 12.63 -0.61
N TYR A 351 37.35 13.84 -0.94
CA TYR A 351 37.69 14.87 0.04
C TYR A 351 36.61 15.96 0.15
N SER A 352 35.66 15.99 -0.80
CA SER A 352 34.55 16.95 -0.86
C SER A 352 33.53 16.72 0.25
N GLY A 353 33.24 15.46 0.56
CA GLY A 353 32.10 15.09 1.40
C GLY A 353 30.79 15.00 0.61
N GLU A 354 30.84 15.08 -0.72
CA GLU A 354 29.67 15.20 -1.62
C GLU A 354 29.44 13.92 -2.46
N ASP A 355 30.18 12.85 -2.19
CA ASP A 355 30.17 11.60 -2.97
C ASP A 355 28.99 10.68 -2.65
N TRP A 356 27.77 11.19 -2.78
CA TRP A 356 26.56 10.44 -2.46
C TRP A 356 26.27 9.33 -3.47
N GLY A 357 26.70 9.45 -4.73
CA GLY A 357 26.62 8.38 -5.72
C GLY A 357 27.47 7.16 -5.32
N PRO A 358 28.80 7.32 -5.10
CA PRO A 358 29.65 6.25 -4.62
C PRO A 358 29.23 5.71 -3.24
N GLY A 359 28.70 6.57 -2.36
CA GLY A 359 28.19 6.16 -1.05
C GLY A 359 26.93 5.31 -1.16
N THR A 360 26.02 5.63 -2.08
CA THR A 360 24.84 4.79 -2.38
C THR A 360 25.26 3.44 -2.96
N ASN A 361 26.20 3.46 -3.90
CA ASN A 361 26.79 2.25 -4.49
C ASN A 361 27.38 1.32 -3.41
N TRP A 362 28.14 1.89 -2.47
CA TRP A 362 28.66 1.18 -1.30
C TRP A 362 27.56 0.53 -0.46
N ALA A 363 26.48 1.26 -0.16
CA ALA A 363 25.38 0.73 0.66
C ALA A 363 24.69 -0.47 0.00
N CYS A 364 24.47 -0.41 -1.32
CA CYS A 364 23.87 -1.49 -2.09
C CYS A 364 24.80 -2.72 -2.19
N LEU A 365 26.09 -2.49 -2.49
CA LEU A 365 27.11 -3.55 -2.51
C LEU A 365 27.36 -4.19 -1.13
N SER A 366 27.10 -3.48 -0.05
CA SER A 366 27.19 -4.02 1.32
C SER A 366 26.13 -5.09 1.60
N TRP A 367 24.99 -5.07 0.90
CA TRP A 367 24.00 -6.15 0.99
C TRP A 367 24.29 -7.28 0.01
N LYS A 368 24.56 -6.94 -1.25
CA LYS A 368 24.92 -7.90 -2.28
C LYS A 368 26.02 -7.35 -3.16
N ASP A 369 27.19 -7.98 -3.12
CA ASP A 369 28.34 -7.53 -3.90
C ASP A 369 28.28 -8.00 -5.37
N SER A 370 29.25 -7.55 -6.16
CA SER A 370 29.37 -7.89 -7.59
C SER A 370 29.63 -9.38 -7.88
N ASN A 371 30.02 -10.16 -6.86
CA ASN A 371 30.16 -11.62 -6.96
C ASN A 371 28.86 -12.34 -6.57
N GLY A 372 27.84 -11.61 -6.11
CA GLY A 372 26.57 -12.14 -5.65
C GLY A 372 26.55 -12.63 -4.20
N ASN A 373 27.56 -12.30 -3.39
CA ASN A 373 27.57 -12.67 -1.97
C ASN A 373 26.54 -11.87 -1.18
N VAL A 374 25.85 -12.52 -0.24
CA VAL A 374 24.90 -11.89 0.69
C VAL A 374 25.17 -12.41 2.12
N PRO A 375 25.55 -11.57 3.10
CA PRO A 375 25.87 -10.14 2.96
C PRO A 375 27.05 -9.91 1.99
N GLY A 376 27.07 -8.75 1.35
CA GLY A 376 28.11 -8.38 0.41
C GLY A 376 29.41 -7.97 1.10
N ASN A 377 30.49 -7.98 0.33
CA ASN A 377 31.82 -7.54 0.75
C ASN A 377 32.43 -6.60 -0.31
N PRO A 378 31.98 -5.32 -0.37
CA PRO A 378 32.60 -4.32 -1.23
C PRO A 378 34.09 -4.13 -0.93
N PRO A 379 34.85 -3.42 -1.79
CA PRO A 379 36.29 -3.20 -1.60
C PRO A 379 36.63 -2.29 -0.40
N THR A 380 35.64 -1.85 0.39
CA THR A 380 35.83 -1.06 1.60
C THR A 380 36.32 -1.90 2.77
N ALA A 381 36.95 -1.26 3.76
CA ALA A 381 37.38 -1.94 4.99
C ALA A 381 36.22 -2.22 5.95
N ASP A 382 35.20 -1.37 5.92
CA ASP A 382 34.00 -1.46 6.75
C ASP A 382 32.76 -1.31 5.86
N ASP A 383 31.83 -2.26 5.99
CA ASP A 383 30.61 -2.34 5.17
C ASP A 383 29.39 -2.11 6.04
N HIS A 384 28.30 -1.62 5.44
CA HIS A 384 27.04 -1.57 6.15
C HIS A 384 26.51 -3.00 6.37
N ARG A 385 26.09 -3.30 7.60
CA ARG A 385 25.53 -4.61 7.93
C ARG A 385 24.01 -4.48 7.98
N TRP A 386 23.37 -4.74 6.84
CA TRP A 386 21.92 -4.74 6.76
C TRP A 386 21.30 -5.88 7.60
N ASN A 387 20.17 -5.58 8.23
CA ASN A 387 19.28 -6.56 8.83
C ASN A 387 18.64 -7.40 7.71
N PRO A 388 18.83 -8.75 7.72
CA PRO A 388 18.31 -9.61 6.68
C PRO A 388 16.77 -9.64 6.64
N ASN A 389 16.11 -9.34 7.76
CA ASN A 389 14.65 -9.40 7.91
C ASN A 389 13.95 -8.05 7.71
N ALA A 390 14.68 -7.00 7.33
CA ALA A 390 14.11 -5.68 7.06
C ALA A 390 14.13 -5.37 5.55
N THR A 391 13.14 -4.60 5.12
CA THR A 391 13.17 -3.90 3.83
C THR A 391 14.31 -2.88 3.85
N LYS A 392 15.14 -2.85 2.80
CA LYS A 392 16.41 -2.11 2.78
C LYS A 392 16.29 -0.89 1.91
N ILE A 393 16.46 0.28 2.49
CA ILE A 393 16.29 1.56 1.80
C ILE A 393 17.52 2.41 2.03
N VAL A 394 18.20 2.78 0.95
CA VAL A 394 19.31 3.73 1.00
C VAL A 394 18.80 5.11 0.63
N ILE A 395 19.13 6.11 1.44
CA ILE A 395 18.62 7.47 1.30
C ILE A 395 19.79 8.44 1.15
N PRO A 396 20.32 8.64 -0.08
CA PRO A 396 21.28 9.70 -0.32
C PRO A 396 20.63 11.09 -0.20
N VAL A 397 21.33 12.01 0.46
CA VAL A 397 20.92 13.40 0.70
C VAL A 397 22.04 14.34 0.29
N SER A 398 21.78 15.22 -0.68
CA SER A 398 22.77 16.21 -1.17
C SER A 398 22.09 17.34 -1.95
N ASP A 399 22.72 18.51 -2.01
CA ASP A 399 22.38 19.62 -2.91
C ASP A 399 23.36 19.78 -4.09
N GLU A 400 24.26 18.82 -4.26
CA GLU A 400 25.40 18.86 -5.18
C GLU A 400 25.46 17.58 -6.07
N GLY A 401 26.39 17.55 -7.03
CA GLY A 401 26.60 16.42 -7.94
C GLY A 401 26.97 15.10 -7.23
N PRO A 402 26.62 13.93 -7.81
CA PRO A 402 26.83 12.62 -7.18
C PRO A 402 28.27 12.23 -6.95
N LYS A 403 29.22 12.89 -7.61
CA LYS A 403 30.63 12.62 -7.42
C LYS A 403 31.41 13.93 -7.35
N ASP A 404 32.07 14.16 -6.21
CA ASP A 404 32.87 15.36 -5.92
C ASP A 404 32.12 16.71 -6.05
N GLY A 405 30.79 16.69 -6.03
CA GLY A 405 29.94 17.87 -6.08
C GLY A 405 29.99 18.63 -7.41
N ASP A 406 30.06 19.96 -7.33
CA ASP A 406 29.99 20.84 -8.49
C ASP A 406 31.32 20.95 -9.26
N PRO A 407 31.26 21.06 -10.61
CA PRO A 407 30.05 21.17 -11.43
C PRO A 407 29.35 19.82 -11.63
N SER A 408 28.03 19.79 -11.44
CA SER A 408 27.23 18.59 -11.76
C SER A 408 27.19 18.22 -13.25
N GLN A 409 26.71 17.00 -13.53
CA GLN A 409 26.46 16.41 -14.87
C GLN A 409 27.73 16.06 -15.65
N GLN A 410 28.84 15.81 -14.95
CA GLN A 410 30.06 15.33 -15.57
C GLN A 410 29.98 13.84 -15.93
N ALA A 411 30.93 13.36 -16.75
CA ALA A 411 30.94 11.96 -17.16
C ALA A 411 31.10 10.98 -15.99
N ASP A 412 31.83 11.40 -14.95
CA ASP A 412 32.05 10.64 -13.73
C ASP A 412 30.84 10.68 -12.78
N ASP A 413 30.05 11.76 -12.78
CA ASP A 413 28.71 11.78 -12.15
C ASP A 413 27.80 10.72 -12.76
N LEU A 414 27.68 10.72 -14.09
CA LEU A 414 26.82 9.78 -14.81
C LEU A 414 27.25 8.34 -14.52
N THR A 415 28.56 8.07 -14.59
CA THR A 415 29.11 6.75 -14.25
C THR A 415 28.78 6.35 -12.81
N SER A 416 28.88 7.30 -11.87
CA SER A 416 28.60 7.05 -10.46
C SER A 416 27.14 6.66 -10.20
N ILE A 417 26.19 7.39 -10.79
CA ILE A 417 24.76 7.06 -10.71
C ILE A 417 24.46 5.72 -11.36
N GLU A 418 25.07 5.48 -12.51
CA GLU A 418 24.93 4.23 -13.25
C GLU A 418 25.38 3.02 -12.40
N GLU A 419 26.53 3.09 -11.75
CA GLU A 419 26.99 2.03 -10.85
C GLU A 419 26.05 1.83 -9.65
N ALA A 420 25.66 2.92 -9.00
CA ALA A 420 24.79 2.87 -7.84
C ALA A 420 23.43 2.25 -8.18
N HIS A 421 22.78 2.73 -9.24
CA HIS A 421 21.49 2.25 -9.72
C HIS A 421 21.49 0.74 -10.00
N ASP A 422 22.45 0.27 -10.81
CA ASP A 422 22.54 -1.14 -11.20
C ASP A 422 22.77 -2.05 -9.98
N ASN A 423 23.64 -1.64 -9.06
CA ASN A 423 23.95 -2.43 -7.88
C ASN A 423 22.79 -2.43 -6.87
N CYS A 424 22.03 -1.34 -6.76
CA CYS A 424 20.82 -1.30 -5.93
C CYS A 424 19.73 -2.23 -6.46
N ILE A 425 19.47 -2.25 -7.78
CA ILE A 425 18.56 -3.23 -8.38
C ILE A 425 19.03 -4.66 -8.12
N ASN A 426 20.32 -4.95 -8.40
CA ASN A 426 20.86 -6.29 -8.21
C ASN A 426 20.76 -6.77 -6.75
N ALA A 427 20.94 -5.85 -5.80
CA ALA A 427 20.85 -6.11 -4.37
C ALA A 427 19.40 -6.17 -3.85
N GLY A 428 18.43 -5.56 -4.55
CA GLY A 428 17.10 -5.34 -4.01
C GLY A 428 17.09 -4.34 -2.84
N VAL A 429 17.99 -3.35 -2.90
CA VAL A 429 18.01 -2.21 -1.97
C VAL A 429 17.37 -1.05 -2.71
N ILE A 430 16.35 -0.42 -2.11
CA ILE A 430 15.57 0.62 -2.76
C ILE A 430 16.28 1.98 -2.55
N PRO A 431 16.70 2.69 -3.61
CA PRO A 431 17.32 3.99 -3.46
C PRO A 431 16.29 5.12 -3.51
N VAL A 432 16.24 5.94 -2.46
CA VAL A 432 15.35 7.11 -2.38
C VAL A 432 16.19 8.38 -2.28
N GLY A 433 16.09 9.25 -3.29
CA GLY A 433 16.86 10.49 -3.33
C GLY A 433 16.19 11.64 -2.59
N LEU A 434 16.93 12.35 -1.73
CA LEU A 434 16.52 13.62 -1.14
C LEU A 434 17.44 14.75 -1.62
N TYR A 435 16.94 15.63 -2.49
CA TYR A 435 17.75 16.73 -3.03
C TYR A 435 17.52 18.04 -2.27
N GLY A 436 18.60 18.75 -1.94
CA GLY A 436 18.53 20.12 -1.44
C GLY A 436 18.48 21.17 -2.57
N GLN A 437 18.29 22.44 -2.20
CA GLN A 437 18.36 23.56 -3.14
C GLN A 437 19.78 24.14 -3.20
N GLY A 438 20.48 23.91 -4.31
CA GLY A 438 21.80 24.47 -4.57
C GLY A 438 21.79 25.84 -5.29
N TYR A 439 22.97 26.47 -5.38
CA TYR A 439 23.17 27.73 -6.10
C TYR A 439 23.02 27.52 -7.62
N GLY A 440 21.92 28.03 -8.20
CA GLY A 440 21.62 27.85 -9.63
C GLY A 440 20.42 26.93 -9.92
N GLY A 441 19.82 26.36 -8.87
CA GLY A 441 18.61 25.53 -8.93
C GLY A 441 18.91 24.03 -8.90
N ALA A 442 17.98 23.24 -8.35
CA ALA A 442 18.17 21.82 -8.09
C ALA A 442 17.91 20.89 -9.29
N GLY A 443 17.60 21.41 -10.49
CA GLY A 443 17.12 20.59 -11.61
C GLY A 443 18.08 19.48 -12.06
N ASN A 444 19.39 19.77 -12.07
CA ASN A 444 20.42 18.77 -12.38
C ASN A 444 20.53 17.69 -11.31
N ILE A 445 20.43 18.08 -10.05
CA ILE A 445 20.59 17.19 -8.89
C ILE A 445 19.34 16.31 -8.77
N GLN A 446 18.16 16.91 -8.86
CA GLN A 446 16.89 16.19 -8.98
C GLN A 446 16.93 15.18 -10.12
N SER A 447 17.42 15.56 -11.31
CA SER A 447 17.56 14.64 -12.44
C SER A 447 18.45 13.43 -12.11
N HIS A 448 19.59 13.64 -11.43
CA HIS A 448 20.48 12.55 -11.00
C HIS A 448 19.80 11.62 -9.99
N PHE A 449 19.06 12.15 -9.02
CA PHE A 449 18.29 11.32 -8.10
C PHE A 449 17.17 10.54 -8.79
N MET A 450 16.53 11.11 -9.82
CA MET A 450 15.56 10.40 -10.64
C MET A 450 16.20 9.30 -11.48
N ASP A 451 17.42 9.51 -11.98
CA ASP A 451 18.19 8.47 -12.67
C ASP A 451 18.58 7.34 -11.70
N LEU A 452 18.93 7.66 -10.46
CA LEU A 452 19.19 6.66 -9.42
C LEU A 452 17.94 5.87 -9.03
N ALA A 453 16.85 6.58 -8.70
CA ALA A 453 15.64 6.03 -8.09
C ALA A 453 14.74 5.29 -9.08
N GLN A 454 14.70 5.76 -10.33
CA GLN A 454 13.88 5.19 -11.39
C GLN A 454 14.80 4.49 -12.39
N CYS A 455 15.31 5.17 -13.41
CA CYS A 455 16.32 4.60 -14.32
C CYS A 455 17.08 5.71 -15.07
N PRO A 456 18.40 5.57 -15.29
CA PRO A 456 19.15 6.55 -16.06
C PRO A 456 18.72 6.59 -17.52
N ASN A 457 18.46 7.79 -18.05
CA ASN A 457 18.01 7.97 -19.44
C ASN A 457 18.88 8.94 -20.27
N SER A 458 20.02 9.36 -19.74
CA SER A 458 20.97 10.30 -20.37
C SER A 458 20.39 11.68 -20.70
N VAL A 459 19.26 12.06 -20.08
CA VAL A 459 18.60 13.35 -20.29
C VAL A 459 18.39 14.04 -18.94
N VAL A 460 18.82 15.29 -18.86
CA VAL A 460 18.49 16.16 -17.72
C VAL A 460 17.01 16.52 -17.77
N SER A 461 16.23 15.97 -16.83
CA SER A 461 14.78 16.20 -16.75
C SER A 461 14.28 15.97 -15.33
N THR A 462 13.19 16.66 -14.99
CA THR A 462 12.43 16.46 -13.75
C THR A 462 11.12 15.71 -13.96
N ASN A 463 10.88 15.20 -15.19
CA ASN A 463 9.71 14.39 -15.50
C ASN A 463 9.95 12.93 -15.10
N THR A 464 8.90 12.24 -14.65
CA THR A 464 8.94 10.78 -14.40
C THR A 464 9.57 10.04 -15.57
N ARG A 465 10.51 9.16 -15.26
CA ARG A 465 11.23 8.34 -16.23
C ARG A 465 10.30 7.27 -16.78
N ASN A 466 10.51 6.92 -18.04
CA ASN A 466 9.92 5.72 -18.64
C ASN A 466 10.96 4.61 -18.59
N CYS A 467 10.78 3.65 -17.70
CA CYS A 467 11.70 2.56 -17.45
C CYS A 467 11.14 1.26 -18.05
N PRO A 468 11.49 0.91 -19.32
CA PRO A 468 10.92 -0.25 -20.02
C PRO A 468 11.36 -1.61 -19.48
N GLY A 469 12.36 -1.66 -18.59
CA GLY A 469 12.80 -2.90 -17.93
C GLY A 469 13.43 -3.95 -18.86
N ASN A 470 13.93 -3.55 -20.03
CA ASN A 470 14.52 -4.48 -21.01
C ASN A 470 16.01 -4.77 -20.75
N THR A 471 16.65 -3.95 -19.94
CA THR A 471 18.03 -4.07 -19.43
C THR A 471 18.06 -3.64 -17.97
N LEU A 472 19.09 -4.04 -17.22
CA LEU A 472 19.27 -3.64 -15.81
C LEU A 472 19.17 -2.11 -15.65
N ARG A 473 19.95 -1.37 -16.45
CA ARG A 473 19.98 0.10 -16.52
C ARG A 473 18.62 0.76 -16.81
N SER A 474 17.70 0.05 -17.45
CA SER A 474 16.39 0.57 -17.86
C SER A 474 15.24 0.09 -16.98
N THR A 475 15.56 -0.66 -15.93
CA THR A 475 14.60 -1.18 -14.96
C THR A 475 14.40 -0.13 -13.87
N ASP A 476 13.17 0.05 -13.42
CA ASP A 476 12.87 0.94 -12.30
C ASP A 476 13.48 0.37 -11.00
N ALA A 477 14.27 1.16 -10.26
CA ALA A 477 14.86 0.73 -8.99
C ALA A 477 13.85 0.71 -7.82
N GLY A 478 12.59 1.09 -8.06
CA GLY A 478 11.49 1.09 -7.08
C GLY A 478 11.53 2.27 -6.12
N GLY A 479 12.44 3.22 -6.35
CA GLY A 479 12.65 4.39 -5.52
C GLY A 479 11.82 5.60 -5.95
N GLN A 480 11.93 6.68 -5.18
CA GLN A 480 11.37 7.98 -5.54
C GLN A 480 12.35 9.10 -5.19
N THR A 481 12.08 10.31 -5.68
CA THR A 481 12.90 11.50 -5.47
C THR A 481 12.06 12.60 -4.84
N TYR A 482 12.54 13.15 -3.73
CA TYR A 482 11.86 14.22 -3.00
C TYR A 482 12.80 15.38 -2.74
N GLU A 483 12.21 16.58 -2.65
CA GLU A 483 12.93 17.76 -2.23
C GLU A 483 13.10 17.75 -0.72
N PHE A 484 14.32 17.98 -0.25
CA PHE A 484 14.58 18.39 1.12
C PHE A 484 14.32 19.90 1.24
N PRO A 485 13.32 20.35 2.02
CA PRO A 485 12.91 21.74 2.01
C PRO A 485 13.98 22.69 2.55
N SER A 486 14.39 23.68 1.75
CA SER A 486 15.26 24.77 2.18
C SER A 486 14.45 26.07 2.30
N GLY A 487 13.77 26.30 3.43
CA GLY A 487 13.10 27.59 3.70
C GLY A 487 11.77 27.51 4.47
N SER A 488 11.21 28.68 4.80
CA SER A 488 10.05 28.89 5.69
C SER A 488 8.67 28.56 5.07
N GLY A 489 8.62 27.70 4.05
CA GLY A 489 7.38 27.27 3.41
C GLY A 489 6.76 26.08 4.14
N ASN A 490 5.66 26.29 4.87
CA ASN A 490 5.02 25.26 5.69
C ASN A 490 4.59 23.98 4.94
N ASN A 491 4.39 24.01 3.62
CA ASN A 491 3.88 22.86 2.87
C ASN A 491 4.96 21.86 2.42
N ALA A 492 6.20 22.31 2.20
CA ALA A 492 7.25 21.44 1.68
C ALA A 492 7.72 20.41 2.72
N MET A 493 7.77 20.81 3.99
CA MET A 493 8.12 19.89 5.08
C MET A 493 7.05 18.84 5.35
N THR A 494 5.77 19.19 5.19
CA THR A 494 4.67 18.21 5.26
C THR A 494 4.80 17.15 4.15
N LEU A 495 5.14 17.55 2.92
CA LEU A 495 5.34 16.61 1.82
C LEU A 495 6.52 15.66 2.05
N LEU A 496 7.63 16.15 2.61
CA LEU A 496 8.76 15.30 2.99
C LEU A 496 8.37 14.30 4.08
N VAL A 497 7.61 14.73 5.08
CA VAL A 497 7.10 13.85 6.13
C VAL A 497 6.18 12.78 5.54
N GLU A 498 5.21 13.15 4.70
CA GLU A 498 4.33 12.21 4.00
C GLU A 498 5.11 11.18 3.19
N ALA A 499 6.11 11.63 2.43
CA ALA A 499 6.98 10.78 1.64
C ALA A 499 7.77 9.79 2.51
N MET A 500 8.36 10.28 3.59
CA MET A 500 9.16 9.44 4.47
C MET A 500 8.32 8.45 5.28
N VAL A 501 7.09 8.82 5.65
CA VAL A 501 6.10 7.90 6.19
C VAL A 501 5.80 6.83 5.15
N TYR A 502 5.43 7.22 3.93
CA TYR A 502 5.12 6.28 2.84
C TYR A 502 6.24 5.28 2.56
N ILE A 503 7.49 5.73 2.49
CA ILE A 503 8.66 4.86 2.25
C ILE A 503 8.89 3.91 3.42
N SER A 504 8.65 4.38 4.64
CA SER A 504 8.83 3.58 5.84
C SER A 504 7.67 2.61 6.06
N THR A 505 6.47 2.93 5.58
CA THR A 505 5.28 2.06 5.63
C THR A 505 5.26 1.09 4.47
N ASN A 506 5.69 1.44 3.27
CA ASN A 506 5.68 0.56 2.09
C ASN A 506 6.78 -0.52 2.15
N ASN A 507 6.70 -1.39 3.15
CA ASN A 507 7.63 -2.47 3.45
C ASN A 507 6.89 -3.81 3.46
N SER A 508 7.49 -4.85 4.05
CA SER A 508 6.84 -6.15 4.26
C SER A 508 5.43 -6.02 4.85
N ARG A 509 4.45 -6.68 4.21
CA ARG A 509 3.08 -6.74 4.70
C ARG A 509 2.78 -8.09 5.33
N GLU A 510 1.93 -8.09 6.34
CA GLU A 510 1.37 -9.26 7.00
C GLU A 510 -0.15 -9.25 6.86
N ILE A 511 -0.80 -10.38 7.11
CA ILE A 511 -2.26 -10.50 7.04
C ILE A 511 -2.86 -10.28 8.42
N TYR A 512 -3.79 -9.34 8.53
CA TYR A 512 -4.54 -9.04 9.73
C TYR A 512 -6.02 -9.37 9.54
N MET A 513 -6.73 -9.58 10.64
CA MET A 513 -8.17 -9.83 10.64
C MET A 513 -8.85 -9.11 11.81
N THR A 514 -10.12 -8.74 11.63
CA THR A 514 -11.05 -8.32 12.68
C THR A 514 -12.37 -9.06 12.56
N VAL A 515 -13.14 -9.10 13.64
CA VAL A 515 -14.49 -9.68 13.70
C VAL A 515 -15.46 -8.65 14.25
N LEU A 516 -16.51 -8.33 13.49
CA LEU A 516 -17.54 -7.36 13.83
C LEU A 516 -18.87 -8.08 14.16
N ASP A 517 -19.68 -7.45 15.00
CA ASP A 517 -21.05 -7.77 15.40
C ASP A 517 -21.93 -6.52 15.23
N PRO A 518 -22.21 -6.12 13.98
CA PRO A 518 -22.97 -4.91 13.70
C PRO A 518 -24.35 -4.93 14.37
N TYR A 519 -25.00 -6.10 14.40
CA TYR A 519 -26.29 -6.28 15.08
C TYR A 519 -26.17 -6.12 16.59
N GLY A 520 -25.10 -6.62 17.21
CA GLY A 520 -24.77 -6.38 18.60
C GLY A 520 -24.70 -4.89 18.91
N LYS A 521 -24.04 -4.10 18.07
CA LYS A 521 -24.01 -2.64 18.20
C LYS A 521 -25.40 -2.01 18.05
N MET A 522 -26.11 -2.30 16.97
CA MET A 522 -27.42 -1.70 16.66
C MET A 522 -28.48 -2.02 17.71
N ASN A 523 -28.48 -3.25 18.25
CA ASN A 523 -29.49 -3.73 19.18
C ASN A 523 -29.23 -3.28 20.62
N ASN A 524 -27.97 -3.05 20.99
CA ASN A 524 -27.58 -2.74 22.37
C ASN A 524 -27.23 -1.26 22.61
N ASP A 525 -26.96 -0.48 21.56
CA ASP A 525 -26.77 0.97 21.67
C ASP A 525 -28.06 1.74 21.35
N VAL A 526 -28.73 2.23 22.41
CA VAL A 526 -29.96 3.03 22.29
C VAL A 526 -29.77 4.37 21.57
N THR A 527 -28.54 4.80 21.35
CA THR A 527 -28.21 6.02 20.60
C THR A 527 -27.88 5.74 19.13
N TRP A 528 -27.80 4.46 18.73
CA TRP A 528 -27.55 4.09 17.34
C TRP A 528 -28.66 4.56 16.42
N THR A 529 -28.26 5.08 15.26
CA THR A 529 -29.18 5.47 14.19
C THR A 529 -28.64 4.97 12.86
N PRO A 530 -29.48 4.34 12.00
CA PRO A 530 -29.06 3.95 10.66
C PRO A 530 -28.41 5.11 9.89
N GLY A 531 -27.28 4.83 9.25
CA GLY A 531 -26.46 5.81 8.53
C GLY A 531 -25.44 6.53 9.41
N ALA A 532 -25.30 6.15 10.68
CA ALA A 532 -24.15 6.55 11.49
C ALA A 532 -22.91 5.72 11.11
N SER A 533 -21.72 6.29 11.32
CA SER A 533 -20.47 5.54 11.24
C SER A 533 -20.25 4.73 12.51
N GLY A 534 -19.71 3.51 12.38
CA GLY A 534 -19.24 2.68 13.50
C GLY A 534 -17.88 3.13 14.05
N HIS A 535 -17.52 4.41 13.89
CA HIS A 535 -16.34 5.00 14.50
C HIS A 535 -16.65 6.43 14.96
N SER A 536 -15.88 6.93 15.92
CA SER A 536 -15.99 8.28 16.46
C SER A 536 -14.62 8.92 16.70
N ILE A 537 -14.59 10.24 16.80
CA ILE A 537 -13.39 11.00 17.14
C ILE A 537 -13.43 11.35 18.64
N VAL A 538 -12.51 10.78 19.42
CA VAL A 538 -12.38 10.99 20.87
C VAL A 538 -10.96 11.43 21.20
N GLY A 539 -10.81 12.59 21.86
CA GLY A 539 -9.48 13.09 22.24
C GLY A 539 -8.55 13.38 21.05
N GLY A 540 -9.13 13.58 19.85
CA GLY A 540 -8.37 13.71 18.61
C GLY A 540 -7.81 12.40 18.09
N GLY A 541 -8.24 11.24 18.59
CA GLY A 541 -7.99 9.93 17.99
C GLY A 541 -9.30 9.32 17.47
N TYR A 542 -9.17 8.24 16.71
CA TYR A 542 -10.30 7.44 16.29
C TYR A 542 -10.59 6.33 17.30
N ALA A 543 -11.87 6.10 17.57
CA ALA A 543 -12.37 4.97 18.33
C ALA A 543 -13.41 4.25 17.47
N GLU A 544 -13.12 3.01 17.10
CA GLU A 544 -14.01 2.13 16.36
C GLU A 544 -14.94 1.39 17.33
N ASP A 545 -16.21 1.25 16.95
CA ASP A 545 -17.28 0.58 17.69
C ASP A 545 -18.39 0.11 16.73
N THR A 546 -18.14 -1.01 16.07
CA THR A 546 -19.09 -1.79 15.26
C THR A 546 -19.62 -3.01 16.01
N GLY A 547 -19.44 -3.04 17.34
CA GLY A 547 -19.72 -4.20 18.19
C GLY A 547 -18.67 -5.28 17.97
N ALA A 548 -17.57 -5.31 18.72
CA ALA A 548 -16.58 -6.38 18.55
C ALA A 548 -17.21 -7.75 18.88
N GLY A 549 -17.04 -8.74 17.99
CA GLY A 549 -17.62 -10.09 18.13
C GLY A 549 -17.41 -10.69 19.52
N SER A 550 -18.47 -10.67 20.32
CA SER A 550 -18.54 -11.05 21.74
C SER A 550 -17.36 -10.57 22.64
N ASP A 551 -17.22 -9.25 22.84
CA ASP A 551 -16.43 -8.62 23.92
C ASP A 551 -14.89 -8.84 23.92
N GLY A 552 -14.23 -9.11 22.80
CA GLY A 552 -12.75 -9.11 22.72
C GLY A 552 -11.98 -10.27 23.38
#